data_AF-A0A9W8H260-F1
#
_entry.id   AF-A0A9W8H260-F1
#
_cell.length_a   1.000
_cell.length_b   1.000
_cell.length_c   1.000
_cell.angle_alpha   90.00
_cell.angle_beta   90.00
_cell.angle_gamma   90.00
#
_symmetry.space_group_name_H-M   'P 1'
#
loop_
_entity.id
_entity.type
_entity.pdbx_description
1 polymer ?
#
loop_
_entity_poly.entity_id
_entity_poly.type
_entity_poly.pdbx_seq_one_letter_code
_entity_poly.pdbx_strand_id
1 'polypeptide(L)'
;MSFASKGKGKEPASMTPMSTGGGVGVGADGLTSEERLYQETVKQLQKTYSKKIKPLEQAYCFEGFHSAPLTPQDIGSKPMVLLLGQYSTGKTTFVEYLLGESYPDAHVGIEPTTDRFVAIMNGPEPKVIPGHAAAVSGELPFSGLTKFGTKFLSRFQVAQMNNPLLSNLTLIDTPGILSGSKQIQRGYDFVSVINWFAERSDLILLLFDSYKLDISDEFKGAIQSLRGHEDKVRVVLNKCDQVSQQQLMRVYGALMWSLGKVIPTPEVKRVYLGSFWPKYKTPVGNRYEDNNDLIAIEQRDLLRDLRSIPKNAALRRVNEIVKRARQSRVHAHIIGHLRSELPSMFGKNKKAKAMLDDLPAEFRKIQVKYNLPPGDFPNPEAFKSDLEAFKIADFNKFSQKLISSADEALSVDFPKLMQKFPSDSRRSAEIGLPESTGDDEDGAAGQFAGMRVGEKPGRALYTPIGGPAGPASVPIPPPYSALSAASSSSSRNPFGEDTAGNPGILRYKHVFDGACDGKRRVVLAEKARDVLSETGLPNELLREVWDVADWDNAGELDQVQFEVAMRMCERMLNKEPVDTARQQVLMELGLANRTFD
;
A
#
# COMPACT_ATOMS: atom_id res chain seq x y z
N MET A 1 -25.45 74.31 -36.58
CA MET A 1 -24.89 74.78 -37.86
C MET A 1 -23.92 73.74 -38.41
N SER A 2 -23.79 73.70 -39.73
CA SER A 2 -22.72 73.13 -40.58
C SER A 2 -21.50 72.37 -39.97
N PHE A 3 -21.39 71.08 -40.37
CA PHE A 3 -20.23 70.42 -41.01
C PHE A 3 -18.89 70.06 -40.30
N ALA A 4 -18.23 69.08 -40.95
CA ALA A 4 -16.82 68.64 -40.88
C ALA A 4 -16.37 67.69 -39.72
N SER A 5 -15.35 66.84 -39.94
CA SER A 5 -15.35 65.56 -40.71
C SER A 5 -13.94 64.93 -40.76
N LYS A 6 -13.86 63.58 -40.64
CA LYS A 6 -12.69 62.69 -40.87
C LYS A 6 -11.43 62.83 -40.01
N GLY A 7 -11.01 61.69 -39.44
CA GLY A 7 -9.65 61.41 -38.99
C GLY A 7 -9.52 59.97 -38.49
N LYS A 8 -8.76 59.10 -39.17
CA LYS A 8 -8.49 57.72 -38.71
C LYS A 8 -7.18 57.67 -37.91
N GLY A 9 -7.25 57.28 -36.64
CA GLY A 9 -6.09 56.84 -35.85
C GLY A 9 -6.03 55.32 -35.78
N LYS A 10 -4.82 54.75 -35.80
CA LYS A 10 -4.55 53.37 -35.34
C LYS A 10 -3.95 53.47 -33.93
N GLU A 11 -4.46 52.70 -32.98
CA GLU A 11 -3.74 52.41 -31.74
C GLU A 11 -2.86 51.15 -31.90
N PRO A 12 -1.77 51.01 -31.11
CA PRO A 12 -0.75 49.98 -31.34
C PRO A 12 -1.19 48.60 -30.86
N ALA A 13 -0.60 47.56 -31.46
CA ALA A 13 -0.80 46.19 -31.02
C ALA A 13 -0.11 45.94 -29.67
N SER A 14 -0.86 45.41 -28.70
CA SER A 14 -0.29 44.88 -27.45
C SER A 14 0.47 43.58 -27.73
N MET A 15 1.67 43.46 -27.16
CA MET A 15 2.52 42.29 -27.33
C MET A 15 1.96 41.11 -26.53
N THR A 16 1.66 39.99 -27.19
CA THR A 16 1.34 38.73 -26.52
C THR A 16 2.59 38.14 -25.86
N PRO A 17 2.56 37.81 -24.55
CA PRO A 17 3.60 36.97 -23.97
C PRO A 17 3.48 35.55 -24.55
N MET A 18 4.60 34.98 -25.02
CA MET A 18 4.62 33.59 -25.47
C MET A 18 4.43 32.64 -24.28
N SER A 19 3.29 31.94 -24.24
CA SER A 19 3.07 30.87 -23.27
C SER A 19 3.90 29.64 -23.63
N THR A 20 5.03 29.46 -22.95
CA THR A 20 5.82 28.22 -22.98
C THR A 20 5.55 27.41 -21.73
N GLY A 21 4.46 26.65 -21.75
CA GLY A 21 4.06 25.74 -20.66
C GLY A 21 3.11 24.66 -21.19
N GLY A 22 3.40 23.39 -20.89
CA GLY A 22 2.66 22.25 -21.42
C GLY A 22 1.27 22.10 -20.83
N GLY A 23 0.26 22.71 -21.46
CA GLY A 23 -1.15 22.50 -21.11
C GLY A 23 -1.61 21.08 -21.49
N VAL A 24 -2.14 20.34 -20.52
CA VAL A 24 -2.88 19.10 -20.79
C VAL A 24 -4.10 19.45 -21.65
N GLY A 25 -4.31 18.72 -22.74
CA GLY A 25 -5.39 19.01 -23.69
C GLY A 25 -6.78 18.81 -23.08
N VAL A 26 -7.38 19.92 -22.62
CA VAL A 26 -8.79 20.01 -22.20
C VAL A 26 -9.68 20.19 -23.42
N GLY A 27 -10.74 19.40 -23.52
CA GLY A 27 -11.70 19.47 -24.62
C GLY A 27 -12.71 20.61 -24.48
N ALA A 28 -13.51 20.82 -25.54
CA ALA A 28 -14.60 21.81 -25.56
C ALA A 28 -15.76 21.50 -24.57
N ASP A 29 -15.73 20.32 -23.92
CA ASP A 29 -16.59 19.86 -22.83
C ASP A 29 -15.98 20.10 -21.44
N GLY A 30 -14.79 20.71 -21.36
CA GLY A 30 -14.05 20.93 -20.10
C GLY A 30 -13.34 19.69 -19.54
N LEU A 31 -13.40 18.54 -20.22
CA LEU A 31 -12.79 17.29 -19.76
C LEU A 31 -11.40 17.08 -20.35
N THR A 32 -10.51 16.47 -19.56
CA THR A 32 -9.25 15.92 -20.06
C THR A 32 -9.48 14.63 -20.87
N SER A 33 -8.46 14.23 -21.63
CA SER A 33 -8.48 12.95 -22.36
C SER A 33 -8.55 11.73 -21.42
N GLU A 34 -7.98 11.80 -20.21
CA GLU A 34 -8.06 10.73 -19.20
C GLU A 34 -9.50 10.58 -18.67
N GLU A 35 -10.19 11.68 -18.36
CA GLU A 35 -11.58 11.67 -17.86
C GLU A 35 -12.59 11.18 -18.92
N ARG A 36 -12.39 11.54 -20.19
CA ARG A 36 -13.20 11.03 -21.31
C ARG A 36 -13.06 9.51 -21.44
N LEU A 37 -11.84 8.98 -21.40
CA LEU A 37 -11.57 7.54 -21.44
C LEU A 37 -12.18 6.82 -20.23
N TYR A 38 -12.09 7.41 -19.03
CA TYR A 38 -12.75 6.90 -17.83
C TYR A 38 -14.27 6.79 -18.03
N GLN A 39 -14.93 7.87 -18.46
CA GLN A 39 -16.38 7.87 -18.67
C GLN A 39 -16.83 6.89 -19.76
N GLU A 40 -16.10 6.78 -20.88
CA GLU A 40 -16.43 5.84 -21.95
C GLU A 40 -16.31 4.38 -21.45
N THR A 41 -15.22 4.07 -20.74
CA THR A 41 -14.97 2.76 -20.15
C THR A 41 -16.07 2.39 -19.15
N VAL A 42 -16.42 3.29 -18.23
CA VAL A 42 -17.52 3.10 -17.27
C VAL A 42 -18.85 2.81 -17.97
N LYS A 43 -19.22 3.61 -18.99
CA LYS A 43 -20.46 3.42 -19.76
C LYS A 43 -20.50 2.05 -20.47
N GLN A 44 -19.37 1.60 -21.00
CA GLN A 44 -19.25 0.28 -21.64
C GLN A 44 -19.23 -0.87 -20.61
N LEU A 45 -18.62 -0.66 -19.44
CA LEU A 45 -18.57 -1.62 -18.34
C LEU A 45 -19.96 -1.84 -17.71
N GLN A 46 -20.70 -0.75 -17.43
CA GLN A 46 -22.11 -0.77 -17.02
C GLN A 46 -22.97 -1.56 -18.01
N LYS A 47 -22.83 -1.28 -19.32
CA LYS A 47 -23.56 -1.97 -20.40
C LYS A 47 -23.24 -3.47 -20.44
N THR A 48 -21.96 -3.84 -20.29
CA THR A 48 -21.49 -5.23 -20.32
C THR A 48 -21.99 -6.00 -19.10
N TYR A 49 -21.76 -5.47 -17.90
CA TYR A 49 -22.25 -6.09 -16.65
C TYR A 49 -23.78 -6.27 -16.67
N SER A 50 -24.53 -5.20 -16.98
CA SER A 50 -26.00 -5.22 -16.97
C SER A 50 -26.60 -6.20 -17.98
N LYS A 51 -25.98 -6.37 -19.16
CA LYS A 51 -26.50 -7.28 -20.20
C LYS A 51 -26.00 -8.73 -20.09
N LYS A 52 -24.75 -8.95 -19.64
CA LYS A 52 -24.09 -10.26 -19.72
C LYS A 52 -23.82 -10.95 -18.39
N ILE A 53 -23.63 -10.20 -17.30
CA ILE A 53 -23.25 -10.75 -15.98
C ILE A 53 -24.42 -10.71 -14.99
N LYS A 54 -25.11 -9.58 -14.86
CA LYS A 54 -26.26 -9.41 -13.95
C LYS A 54 -27.37 -10.46 -14.15
N PRO A 55 -27.76 -10.85 -15.38
CA PRO A 55 -28.75 -11.91 -15.56
C PRO A 55 -28.28 -13.29 -15.08
N LEU A 56 -26.98 -13.56 -15.11
CA LEU A 56 -26.40 -14.80 -14.56
C LEU A 56 -26.44 -14.79 -13.04
N GLU A 57 -26.04 -13.68 -12.41
CA GLU A 57 -26.08 -13.49 -10.96
C GLU A 57 -27.50 -13.65 -10.40
N GLN A 58 -28.49 -13.08 -11.07
CA GLN A 58 -29.90 -13.20 -10.69
C GLN A 58 -30.44 -14.62 -10.93
N ALA A 59 -30.07 -15.29 -12.03
CA ALA A 59 -30.53 -16.64 -12.33
C ALA A 59 -30.02 -17.70 -11.33
N TYR A 60 -28.85 -17.50 -10.74
CA TYR A 60 -28.22 -18.45 -9.80
C TYR A 60 -28.13 -17.94 -8.35
N CYS A 61 -28.94 -16.92 -8.01
CA CYS A 61 -29.07 -16.41 -6.64
C CYS A 61 -27.73 -15.97 -6.02
N PHE A 62 -26.85 -15.34 -6.81
CA PHE A 62 -25.48 -14.97 -6.40
C PHE A 62 -25.44 -14.08 -5.13
N GLU A 63 -26.46 -13.24 -4.94
CA GLU A 63 -26.63 -12.41 -3.74
C GLU A 63 -26.78 -13.20 -2.44
N GLY A 64 -27.31 -14.42 -2.49
CA GLY A 64 -27.49 -15.30 -1.33
C GLY A 64 -26.22 -15.99 -0.84
N PHE A 65 -25.10 -15.83 -1.55
CA PHE A 65 -23.82 -16.51 -1.30
C PHE A 65 -22.61 -15.57 -1.35
N HIS A 66 -22.73 -14.43 -2.04
CA HIS A 66 -21.62 -13.51 -2.29
C HIS A 66 -22.03 -12.07 -1.98
N SER A 67 -22.54 -11.31 -2.97
CA SER A 67 -22.95 -9.92 -2.76
C SER A 67 -23.98 -9.46 -3.79
N ALA A 68 -24.81 -8.49 -3.38
CA ALA A 68 -25.93 -7.94 -4.15
C ALA A 68 -25.53 -7.50 -5.59
N PRO A 69 -26.42 -7.61 -6.60
CA PRO A 69 -26.12 -7.23 -7.97
C PRO A 69 -25.86 -5.72 -8.08
N LEU A 70 -24.74 -5.35 -8.70
CA LEU A 70 -24.30 -3.97 -8.79
C LEU A 70 -25.33 -3.07 -9.52
N THR A 71 -25.43 -1.84 -9.06
CA THR A 71 -26.15 -0.76 -9.73
C THR A 71 -25.24 -0.05 -10.74
N PRO A 72 -25.79 0.71 -11.71
CA PRO A 72 -24.99 1.62 -12.52
C PRO A 72 -24.16 2.60 -11.68
N GLN A 73 -24.68 3.02 -10.52
CA GLN A 73 -24.05 3.92 -9.57
C GLN A 73 -22.85 3.27 -8.86
N ASP A 74 -22.91 1.99 -8.47
CA ASP A 74 -21.74 1.26 -7.94
C ASP A 74 -20.61 1.27 -8.98
N ILE A 75 -20.90 0.87 -10.22
CA ILE A 75 -19.91 0.72 -11.30
C ILE A 75 -19.35 2.07 -11.76
N GLY A 76 -20.19 3.11 -11.76
CA GLY A 76 -19.82 4.47 -12.16
C GLY A 76 -19.33 5.37 -11.03
N SER A 77 -19.23 4.84 -9.80
CA SER A 77 -18.71 5.59 -8.65
C SER A 77 -17.28 6.05 -8.87
N LYS A 78 -16.94 7.23 -8.32
CA LYS A 78 -15.54 7.65 -8.19
C LYS A 78 -14.80 6.69 -7.24
N PRO A 79 -13.48 6.51 -7.39
CA PRO A 79 -12.68 5.68 -6.50
C PRO A 79 -12.89 6.03 -5.04
N MET A 80 -13.13 5.02 -4.20
CA MET A 80 -13.35 5.22 -2.77
C MET A 80 -12.11 4.86 -1.96
N VAL A 81 -11.68 5.76 -1.06
CA VAL A 81 -10.64 5.48 -0.06
C VAL A 81 -11.28 5.35 1.30
N LEU A 82 -11.22 4.16 1.88
CA LEU A 82 -11.80 3.85 3.19
C LEU A 82 -10.77 4.02 4.30
N LEU A 83 -11.03 4.87 5.29
CA LEU A 83 -10.19 5.03 6.46
C LEU A 83 -10.72 4.19 7.61
N LEU A 84 -9.95 3.23 8.10
CA LEU A 84 -10.25 2.40 9.27
C LEU A 84 -9.21 2.62 10.36
N GLY A 85 -9.58 2.37 11.61
CA GLY A 85 -8.70 2.54 12.76
C GLY A 85 -9.47 2.82 14.05
N GLN A 86 -8.81 2.61 15.18
CA GLN A 86 -9.39 2.86 16.50
C GLN A 86 -9.73 4.34 16.72
N TYR A 87 -10.38 4.62 17.85
CA TYR A 87 -10.60 5.98 18.30
C TYR A 87 -9.26 6.74 18.48
N SER A 88 -9.26 8.06 18.24
CA SER A 88 -8.11 8.97 18.30
C SER A 88 -6.94 8.74 17.30
N THR A 89 -6.96 7.72 16.43
CA THR A 89 -5.87 7.46 15.45
C THR A 89 -5.68 8.54 14.35
N GLY A 90 -6.54 9.56 14.31
CA GLY A 90 -6.39 10.72 13.44
C GLY A 90 -7.00 10.59 12.04
N LYS A 91 -7.99 9.70 11.81
CA LYS A 91 -8.66 9.53 10.51
C LYS A 91 -9.25 10.83 9.95
N THR A 92 -10.11 11.50 10.70
CA THR A 92 -10.68 12.82 10.35
C THR A 92 -9.59 13.85 10.07
N THR A 93 -8.54 13.89 10.90
CA THR A 93 -7.37 14.77 10.76
C THR A 93 -6.55 14.48 9.50
N PHE A 94 -6.46 13.22 9.09
CA PHE A 94 -5.83 12.78 7.83
C PHE A 94 -6.67 13.16 6.60
N VAL A 95 -8.01 13.08 6.69
CA VAL A 95 -8.92 13.60 5.64
C VAL A 95 -8.73 15.10 5.46
N GLU A 96 -8.73 15.87 6.56
CA GLU A 96 -8.44 17.32 6.55
C GLU A 96 -7.05 17.63 5.97
N TYR A 97 -6.02 16.81 6.28
CA TYR A 97 -4.67 16.96 5.72
C TYR A 97 -4.65 16.76 4.20
N LEU A 98 -5.40 15.78 3.67
CA LEU A 98 -5.50 15.53 2.23
C LEU A 98 -6.27 16.64 1.50
N LEU A 99 -7.35 17.16 2.08
CA LEU A 99 -8.17 18.22 1.50
C LEU A 99 -7.47 19.58 1.57
N GLY A 100 -6.67 19.81 2.61
CA GLY A 100 -6.07 21.11 2.96
C GLY A 100 -7.01 22.01 3.78
N GLU A 101 -8.23 21.56 4.05
CA GLU A 101 -9.34 22.31 4.64
C GLU A 101 -10.31 21.37 5.39
N SER A 102 -11.22 21.94 6.19
CA SER A 102 -12.24 21.18 6.93
C SER A 102 -13.45 20.88 6.04
N TYR A 103 -13.93 19.64 6.04
CA TYR A 103 -15.18 19.29 5.38
C TYR A 103 -16.42 19.60 6.27
N PRO A 104 -17.64 19.69 5.70
CA PRO A 104 -18.85 19.96 6.47
C PRO A 104 -19.13 18.92 7.56
N ASP A 105 -19.46 19.39 8.77
CA ASP A 105 -19.71 18.59 9.98
C ASP A 105 -18.51 17.73 10.47
N ALA A 106 -17.28 18.05 10.03
CA ALA A 106 -16.07 17.46 10.59
C ALA A 106 -15.87 17.89 12.06
N HIS A 107 -15.88 16.93 12.98
CA HIS A 107 -15.60 17.15 14.40
C HIS A 107 -14.33 16.40 14.83
N VAL A 108 -13.28 17.15 15.17
CA VAL A 108 -12.03 16.61 15.74
C VAL A 108 -11.97 16.99 17.22
N GLY A 109 -12.07 16.00 18.11
CA GLY A 109 -11.96 16.19 19.55
C GLY A 109 -11.31 15.01 20.27
N ILE A 110 -10.97 15.21 21.55
CA ILE A 110 -10.28 14.23 22.43
C ILE A 110 -11.27 13.19 23.03
N GLU A 111 -12.57 13.47 22.93
CA GLU A 111 -13.66 12.53 23.20
C GLU A 111 -14.20 11.90 21.90
N PRO A 112 -14.97 10.78 21.97
CA PRO A 112 -15.60 10.10 20.83
C PRO A 112 -16.54 10.98 19.98
N THR A 113 -15.95 11.81 19.14
CA THR A 113 -16.59 12.84 18.31
C THR A 113 -17.15 12.28 17.01
N THR A 114 -16.33 11.53 16.26
CA THR A 114 -16.78 10.82 15.04
C THR A 114 -17.47 9.50 15.42
N ASP A 115 -18.79 9.54 15.67
CA ASP A 115 -19.64 8.34 15.84
C ASP A 115 -20.38 7.91 14.55
N ARG A 116 -20.10 8.63 13.45
CA ARG A 116 -20.75 8.52 12.14
C ARG A 116 -19.81 8.01 11.06
N PHE A 117 -20.37 7.33 10.07
CA PHE A 117 -19.73 7.15 8.76
C PHE A 117 -19.98 8.40 7.92
N VAL A 118 -18.91 9.00 7.38
CA VAL A 118 -19.01 10.18 6.52
C VAL A 118 -18.39 9.88 5.17
N ALA A 119 -19.20 9.92 4.11
CA ALA A 119 -18.71 9.92 2.75
C ALA A 119 -18.43 11.36 2.30
N ILE A 120 -17.16 11.76 2.22
CA ILE A 120 -16.74 13.06 1.71
C ILE A 120 -16.63 12.98 0.18
N MET A 121 -17.44 13.78 -0.53
CA MET A 121 -17.64 13.75 -1.97
C MET A 121 -17.61 15.14 -2.58
N ASN A 122 -17.41 15.25 -3.89
CA ASN A 122 -17.55 16.54 -4.57
C ASN A 122 -19.01 16.99 -4.61
N GLY A 123 -19.22 18.30 -4.46
CA GLY A 123 -20.46 19.00 -4.77
C GLY A 123 -20.17 20.45 -5.16
N PRO A 124 -21.12 21.17 -5.78
CA PRO A 124 -20.92 22.58 -6.14
C PRO A 124 -20.82 23.48 -4.90
N GLU A 125 -21.47 23.10 -3.81
CA GLU A 125 -21.58 23.88 -2.56
C GLU A 125 -21.32 22.98 -1.34
N PRO A 126 -20.81 23.53 -0.21
CA PRO A 126 -20.70 22.81 1.06
C PRO A 126 -22.06 22.38 1.61
N LYS A 127 -22.30 21.07 1.75
CA LYS A 127 -23.60 20.51 2.16
C LYS A 127 -23.45 19.18 2.89
N VAL A 128 -24.33 18.91 3.86
CA VAL A 128 -24.50 17.58 4.46
C VAL A 128 -25.81 16.96 3.97
N ILE A 129 -25.77 15.69 3.57
CA ILE A 129 -26.94 14.88 3.21
C ILE A 129 -27.06 13.73 4.24
N PRO A 130 -28.14 13.68 5.04
CA PRO A 130 -28.38 12.59 5.99
C PRO A 130 -28.49 11.23 5.29
N GLY A 131 -28.02 10.15 5.94
CA GLY A 131 -27.93 8.82 5.35
C GLY A 131 -29.24 8.28 4.77
N HIS A 132 -30.38 8.63 5.38
CA HIS A 132 -31.71 8.32 4.84
C HIS A 132 -31.97 8.94 3.45
N ALA A 133 -31.58 10.19 3.25
CA ALA A 133 -31.71 10.86 1.95
C ALA A 133 -30.66 10.35 0.95
N ALA A 134 -29.45 10.03 1.43
CA ALA A 134 -28.40 9.45 0.60
C ALA A 134 -28.76 8.05 0.06
N ALA A 135 -29.44 7.22 0.87
CA ALA A 135 -29.85 5.87 0.51
C ALA A 135 -31.06 5.81 -0.46
N VAL A 136 -31.84 6.89 -0.60
CA VAL A 136 -32.93 6.99 -1.60
C VAL A 136 -32.54 7.81 -2.83
N SER A 137 -31.34 8.38 -2.88
CA SER A 137 -30.86 9.15 -4.03
C SER A 137 -30.55 8.25 -5.22
N GLY A 138 -31.06 8.62 -6.40
CA GLY A 138 -30.69 8.00 -7.67
C GLY A 138 -29.30 8.40 -8.20
N GLU A 139 -28.65 9.39 -7.57
CA GLU A 139 -27.36 9.93 -8.00
C GLU A 139 -26.18 9.38 -7.19
N LEU A 140 -26.43 8.91 -5.97
CA LEU A 140 -25.40 8.50 -5.01
C LEU A 140 -25.27 6.97 -4.92
N PRO A 141 -24.05 6.41 -4.79
CA PRO A 141 -23.80 4.97 -4.76
C PRO A 141 -24.13 4.31 -3.41
N PHE A 142 -25.13 4.82 -2.68
CA PHE A 142 -25.39 4.47 -1.27
C PHE A 142 -26.74 3.78 -1.02
N SER A 143 -27.53 3.52 -2.07
CA SER A 143 -28.83 2.85 -1.93
C SER A 143 -28.75 1.44 -1.32
N GLY A 144 -27.65 0.73 -1.57
CA GLY A 144 -27.33 -0.55 -0.93
C GLY A 144 -27.20 -0.51 0.59
N LEU A 145 -26.96 0.66 1.20
CA LEU A 145 -26.88 0.83 2.66
C LEU A 145 -28.24 0.67 3.35
N THR A 146 -29.35 0.73 2.61
CA THR A 146 -30.72 0.51 3.14
C THR A 146 -30.84 -0.82 3.88
N LYS A 147 -30.08 -1.85 3.49
CA LYS A 147 -30.08 -3.18 4.13
C LYS A 147 -29.66 -3.17 5.61
N PHE A 148 -28.91 -2.15 6.05
CA PHE A 148 -28.48 -1.98 7.44
C PHE A 148 -29.52 -1.24 8.31
N GLY A 149 -30.61 -0.75 7.70
CA GLY A 149 -31.78 -0.20 8.38
C GLY A 149 -31.58 1.16 9.05
N THR A 150 -32.67 1.68 9.62
CA THR A 150 -32.77 3.04 10.20
C THR A 150 -31.70 3.36 11.24
N LYS A 151 -31.28 2.38 12.07
CA LYS A 151 -30.25 2.58 13.10
C LYS A 151 -28.85 2.84 12.51
N PHE A 152 -28.56 2.28 11.33
CA PHE A 152 -27.34 2.62 10.59
C PHE A 152 -27.49 3.93 9.82
N LEU A 153 -28.62 4.12 9.12
CA LEU A 153 -28.84 5.31 8.27
C LEU A 153 -28.89 6.63 9.06
N SER A 154 -29.21 6.60 10.36
CA SER A 154 -29.09 7.75 11.27
C SER A 154 -27.65 8.05 11.73
N ARG A 155 -26.71 7.14 11.43
CA ARG A 155 -25.27 7.19 11.71
C ARG A 155 -24.41 7.22 10.44
N PHE A 156 -25.03 7.41 9.27
CA PHE A 156 -24.36 7.65 8.00
C PHE A 156 -24.74 9.03 7.46
N GLN A 157 -23.80 9.71 6.79
CA GLN A 157 -24.06 10.94 6.04
C GLN A 157 -23.07 11.12 4.89
N VAL A 158 -23.44 11.97 3.94
CA VAL A 158 -22.55 12.43 2.86
C VAL A 158 -22.21 13.89 3.09
N ALA A 159 -20.93 14.22 3.15
CA ALA A 159 -20.44 15.60 3.17
C ALA A 159 -20.00 15.97 1.75
N GLN A 160 -20.72 16.90 1.13
CA GLN A 160 -20.35 17.45 -0.17
C GLN A 160 -19.62 18.78 -0.01
N MET A 161 -18.58 18.99 -0.81
CA MET A 161 -17.87 20.28 -0.94
C MET A 161 -17.16 20.37 -2.29
N ASN A 162 -16.79 21.57 -2.73
CA ASN A 162 -16.07 21.78 -3.98
C ASN A 162 -14.56 21.74 -3.71
N ASN A 163 -13.92 20.58 -3.93
CA ASN A 163 -12.47 20.44 -3.72
C ASN A 163 -11.83 19.61 -4.87
N PRO A 164 -10.71 20.07 -5.48
CA PRO A 164 -10.08 19.40 -6.64
C PRO A 164 -9.69 17.92 -6.43
N LEU A 165 -9.43 17.50 -5.19
CA LEU A 165 -9.16 16.10 -4.86
C LEU A 165 -10.45 15.26 -5.00
N LEU A 166 -11.56 15.76 -4.47
CA LEU A 166 -12.88 15.12 -4.53
C LEU A 166 -13.48 15.11 -5.95
N SER A 167 -13.02 15.98 -6.85
CA SER A 167 -13.32 15.87 -8.28
C SER A 167 -12.94 14.49 -8.84
N ASN A 168 -11.92 13.82 -8.27
CA ASN A 168 -11.36 12.58 -8.79
C ASN A 168 -11.49 11.35 -7.88
N LEU A 169 -11.92 11.51 -6.62
CA LEU A 169 -12.14 10.40 -5.67
C LEU A 169 -13.22 10.74 -4.62
N THR A 170 -13.56 9.75 -3.80
CA THR A 170 -14.42 9.87 -2.61
C THR A 170 -13.62 9.38 -1.39
N LEU A 171 -13.66 10.11 -0.28
CA LEU A 171 -13.09 9.66 1.00
C LEU A 171 -14.21 9.13 1.90
N ILE A 172 -14.00 8.00 2.59
CA ILE A 172 -14.92 7.48 3.60
C ILE A 172 -14.21 7.54 4.95
N ASP A 173 -14.55 8.53 5.79
CA ASP A 173 -14.17 8.53 7.20
C ASP A 173 -15.16 7.66 7.99
N THR A 174 -14.65 6.94 8.99
CA THR A 174 -15.42 5.95 9.75
C THR A 174 -15.38 6.22 11.25
N PRO A 175 -16.38 5.74 12.01
CA PRO A 175 -16.37 5.88 13.46
C PRO A 175 -15.10 5.30 14.09
N GLY A 176 -14.60 5.92 15.16
CA GLY A 176 -13.53 5.33 15.96
C GLY A 176 -13.91 3.93 16.45
N ILE A 177 -13.10 2.93 16.11
CA ILE A 177 -13.29 1.57 16.67
C ILE A 177 -12.90 1.62 18.16
N LEU A 178 -13.76 1.07 19.02
CA LEU A 178 -13.60 1.18 20.48
C LEU A 178 -12.78 0.01 21.02
N SER A 179 -12.22 0.20 22.21
CA SER A 179 -11.45 -0.80 22.96
C SER A 179 -12.17 -1.21 24.24
N GLY A 180 -12.29 -2.51 24.46
CA GLY A 180 -12.83 -3.10 25.70
C GLY A 180 -14.36 -3.12 25.80
N SER A 181 -14.85 -3.47 26.99
CA SER A 181 -16.26 -3.82 27.27
C SER A 181 -17.28 -2.67 27.22
N LYS A 182 -16.88 -1.45 26.83
CA LYS A 182 -17.81 -0.34 26.55
C LYS A 182 -18.48 -0.48 25.17
N GLN A 183 -18.91 -1.69 24.81
CA GLN A 183 -19.67 -2.02 23.59
C GLN A 183 -21.13 -1.52 23.69
N ILE A 184 -21.32 -0.23 23.90
CA ILE A 184 -22.66 0.38 24.02
C ILE A 184 -23.28 0.50 22.62
N GLN A 185 -23.92 -0.59 22.20
CA GLN A 185 -25.01 -0.66 21.22
C GLN A 185 -24.95 0.39 20.09
N ARG A 186 -24.02 0.23 19.14
CA ARG A 186 -24.03 0.96 17.85
C ARG A 186 -25.40 0.90 17.16
N GLY A 187 -26.14 -0.20 17.38
CA GLY A 187 -27.49 -0.42 16.88
C GLY A 187 -27.56 -1.07 15.48
N TYR A 188 -26.41 -1.30 14.88
CA TYR A 188 -26.20 -1.95 13.58
C TYR A 188 -24.94 -2.83 13.65
N ASP A 189 -24.82 -3.78 12.72
CA ASP A 189 -23.59 -4.58 12.56
C ASP A 189 -22.50 -3.73 11.88
N PHE A 190 -21.48 -3.36 12.66
CA PHE A 190 -20.35 -2.58 12.16
C PHE A 190 -19.45 -3.37 11.21
N VAL A 191 -19.24 -4.67 11.45
CA VAL A 191 -18.32 -5.50 10.66
C VAL A 191 -18.88 -5.74 9.25
N SER A 192 -20.18 -6.00 9.14
CA SER A 192 -20.85 -6.11 7.83
C SER A 192 -20.93 -4.78 7.08
N VAL A 193 -20.98 -3.64 7.77
CA VAL A 193 -20.87 -2.31 7.14
C VAL A 193 -19.45 -2.08 6.62
N ILE A 194 -18.40 -2.42 7.40
CA ILE A 194 -17.01 -2.32 6.94
C ILE A 194 -16.79 -3.19 5.69
N ASN A 195 -17.30 -4.43 5.67
CA ASN A 195 -17.21 -5.27 4.49
C ASN A 195 -17.90 -4.63 3.26
N TRP A 196 -19.11 -4.08 3.41
CA TRP A 196 -19.83 -3.44 2.30
C TRP A 196 -19.08 -2.24 1.69
N PHE A 197 -18.36 -1.47 2.51
CA PHE A 197 -17.47 -0.42 2.03
C PHE A 197 -16.17 -0.98 1.43
N ALA A 198 -15.58 -2.03 2.02
CA ALA A 198 -14.36 -2.68 1.54
C ALA A 198 -14.55 -3.30 0.13
N GLU A 199 -15.70 -3.95 -0.11
CA GLU A 199 -16.13 -4.45 -1.43
C GLU A 199 -15.99 -3.38 -2.52
N ARG A 200 -16.33 -2.12 -2.18
CA ARG A 200 -16.49 -0.98 -3.12
C ARG A 200 -15.32 -0.02 -3.14
N SER A 201 -14.43 -0.09 -2.16
CA SER A 201 -13.29 0.83 -2.02
C SER A 201 -12.16 0.42 -2.95
N ASP A 202 -11.43 1.40 -3.48
CA ASP A 202 -10.28 1.23 -4.37
C ASP A 202 -8.95 1.23 -3.60
N LEU A 203 -8.96 1.69 -2.34
CA LEU A 203 -7.88 1.57 -1.36
C LEU A 203 -8.46 1.61 0.07
N ILE A 204 -7.85 0.87 1.00
CA ILE A 204 -8.25 0.83 2.42
C ILE A 204 -7.04 1.19 3.29
N LEU A 205 -7.13 2.31 4.01
CA LEU A 205 -6.12 2.78 4.95
C LEU A 205 -6.42 2.23 6.36
N LEU A 206 -5.51 1.43 6.92
CA LEU A 206 -5.54 1.03 8.32
C LEU A 206 -4.66 1.98 9.13
N LEU A 207 -5.26 2.94 9.84
CA LEU A 207 -4.56 3.92 10.66
C LEU A 207 -4.36 3.43 12.10
N PHE A 208 -3.10 3.42 12.52
CA PHE A 208 -2.63 3.14 13.88
C PHE A 208 -2.00 4.38 14.50
N ASP A 209 -1.92 4.41 15.82
CA ASP A 209 -1.35 5.52 16.60
C ASP A 209 0.00 5.08 17.20
N SER A 210 1.07 5.85 16.96
CA SER A 210 2.42 5.56 17.46
C SER A 210 2.50 5.44 19.00
N TYR A 211 1.60 6.12 19.70
CA TYR A 211 1.55 6.17 21.16
C TYR A 211 0.58 5.11 21.75
N LYS A 212 -0.34 4.56 20.94
CA LYS A 212 -1.39 3.63 21.39
C LYS A 212 -1.59 2.46 20.41
N LEU A 213 -0.64 1.53 20.41
CA LEU A 213 -0.75 0.25 19.70
C LEU A 213 -1.47 -0.83 20.53
N ASP A 214 -2.78 -0.67 20.62
CA ASP A 214 -3.70 -1.78 20.90
C ASP A 214 -4.33 -2.26 19.57
N ILE A 215 -4.80 -3.52 19.52
CA ILE A 215 -5.76 -3.97 18.51
C ILE A 215 -6.92 -4.65 19.25
N SER A 216 -8.03 -3.92 19.44
CA SER A 216 -9.22 -4.48 20.08
C SER A 216 -9.85 -5.62 19.26
N ASP A 217 -10.62 -6.51 19.90
CA ASP A 217 -11.29 -7.60 19.17
C ASP A 217 -12.31 -7.09 18.13
N GLU A 218 -12.93 -5.92 18.35
CA GLU A 218 -13.77 -5.26 17.33
C GLU A 218 -12.93 -4.80 16.12
N PHE A 219 -11.72 -4.26 16.35
CA PHE A 219 -10.83 -3.87 15.24
C PHE A 219 -10.25 -5.10 14.53
N LYS A 220 -9.88 -6.14 15.28
CA LYS A 220 -9.47 -7.44 14.73
C LYS A 220 -10.55 -8.03 13.84
N GLY A 221 -11.81 -8.04 14.28
CA GLY A 221 -12.95 -8.48 13.47
C GLY A 221 -13.14 -7.62 12.21
N ALA A 222 -13.00 -6.30 12.32
CA ALA A 222 -13.10 -5.37 11.19
C ALA A 222 -11.90 -5.44 10.21
N ILE A 223 -10.73 -5.94 10.62
CA ILE A 223 -9.61 -6.27 9.72
C ILE A 223 -9.83 -7.65 9.09
N GLN A 224 -10.36 -8.62 9.85
CA GLN A 224 -10.67 -9.96 9.35
C GLN A 224 -11.80 -9.98 8.31
N SER A 225 -12.71 -9.00 8.32
CA SER A 225 -13.69 -8.81 7.25
C SER A 225 -13.14 -8.16 5.97
N LEU A 226 -11.85 -7.81 5.92
CA LEU A 226 -11.15 -7.37 4.69
C LEU A 226 -10.54 -8.53 3.89
N ARG A 227 -10.88 -9.77 4.25
CA ARG A 227 -10.34 -10.97 3.62
C ARG A 227 -10.82 -11.09 2.17
N GLY A 228 -9.90 -11.30 1.22
CA GLY A 228 -10.16 -11.21 -0.22
C GLY A 228 -10.02 -9.80 -0.82
N HIS A 229 -9.64 -8.81 -0.01
CA HIS A 229 -9.37 -7.41 -0.35
C HIS A 229 -7.99 -6.92 0.17
N GLU A 230 -7.09 -7.85 0.56
CA GLU A 230 -5.79 -7.56 1.16
C GLU A 230 -4.78 -6.90 0.19
N ASP A 231 -5.09 -6.86 -1.10
CA ASP A 231 -4.38 -6.13 -2.16
C ASP A 231 -4.62 -4.61 -2.07
N LYS A 232 -5.83 -4.22 -1.63
CA LYS A 232 -6.28 -2.83 -1.46
C LYS A 232 -5.81 -2.20 -0.16
N VAL A 233 -5.37 -3.01 0.81
CA VAL A 233 -4.97 -2.56 2.14
C VAL A 233 -3.62 -1.86 2.11
N ARG A 234 -3.52 -0.71 2.78
CA ARG A 234 -2.27 -0.04 3.16
C ARG A 234 -2.34 0.28 4.65
N VAL A 235 -1.22 0.10 5.36
CA VAL A 235 -1.14 0.41 6.78
C VAL A 235 -0.44 1.76 6.96
N VAL A 236 -0.94 2.57 7.88
CA VAL A 236 -0.36 3.88 8.24
C VAL A 236 -0.14 3.92 9.74
N LEU A 237 1.10 4.07 10.16
CA LEU A 237 1.45 4.41 11.54
C LEU A 237 1.50 5.94 11.64
N ASN A 238 0.49 6.53 12.27
CA ASN A 238 0.32 7.98 12.40
C ASN A 238 0.93 8.50 13.71
N LYS A 239 1.17 9.81 13.78
CA LYS A 239 1.78 10.54 14.91
C LYS A 239 3.22 10.12 15.21
N CYS A 240 4.02 9.76 14.20
CA CYS A 240 5.41 9.37 14.42
C CYS A 240 6.26 10.48 15.09
N ASP A 241 5.95 11.75 14.84
CA ASP A 241 6.44 12.96 15.55
C ASP A 241 6.26 12.96 17.08
N GLN A 242 5.44 12.07 17.64
CA GLN A 242 5.14 12.01 19.08
C GLN A 242 5.99 10.98 19.86
N VAL A 243 6.88 10.25 19.17
CA VAL A 243 7.76 9.22 19.75
C VAL A 243 9.18 9.34 19.21
N SER A 244 10.19 9.02 20.01
CA SER A 244 11.60 8.98 19.54
C SER A 244 11.88 7.74 18.70
N GLN A 245 12.98 7.75 17.93
CA GLN A 245 13.40 6.68 17.03
C GLN A 245 13.41 5.29 17.68
N GLN A 246 13.96 5.18 18.91
CA GLN A 246 13.97 3.90 19.63
C GLN A 246 12.56 3.41 19.99
N GLN A 247 11.66 4.32 20.35
CA GLN A 247 10.26 3.98 20.63
C GLN A 247 9.52 3.64 19.34
N LEU A 248 9.72 4.41 18.26
CA LEU A 248 9.14 4.18 16.94
C LEU A 248 9.48 2.79 16.39
N MET A 249 10.72 2.33 16.54
CA MET A 249 11.13 0.98 16.12
C MET A 249 10.49 -0.14 16.96
N ARG A 250 10.32 0.05 18.27
CA ARG A 250 9.61 -0.90 19.15
C ARG A 250 8.12 -0.98 18.80
N VAL A 251 7.51 0.18 18.57
CA VAL A 251 6.12 0.37 18.14
C VAL A 251 5.90 -0.31 16.78
N TYR A 252 6.74 -0.03 15.79
CA TYR A 252 6.70 -0.68 14.47
C TYR A 252 6.78 -2.21 14.57
N GLY A 253 7.74 -2.74 15.34
CA GLY A 253 7.88 -4.19 15.55
C GLY A 253 6.62 -4.82 16.18
N ALA A 254 6.03 -4.17 17.18
CA ALA A 254 4.79 -4.62 17.83
C ALA A 254 3.59 -4.58 16.88
N LEU A 255 3.49 -3.56 16.01
CA LEU A 255 2.46 -3.47 14.97
C LEU A 255 2.59 -4.63 13.97
N MET A 256 3.79 -4.87 13.42
CA MET A 256 4.03 -5.94 12.44
C MET A 256 3.73 -7.34 13.01
N TRP A 257 4.17 -7.59 14.24
CA TRP A 257 3.87 -8.82 14.98
C TRP A 257 2.37 -9.04 15.22
N SER A 258 1.61 -7.95 15.41
CA SER A 258 0.17 -8.01 15.62
C SER A 258 -0.59 -8.21 14.30
N LEU A 259 -0.20 -7.49 13.24
CA LEU A 259 -0.79 -7.63 11.90
C LEU A 259 -0.60 -9.05 11.34
N GLY A 260 0.58 -9.66 11.51
CA GLY A 260 0.86 -11.04 11.10
C GLY A 260 0.03 -12.12 11.81
N LYS A 261 -0.73 -11.75 12.86
CA LYS A 261 -1.70 -12.64 13.55
C LYS A 261 -3.15 -12.37 13.15
N VAL A 262 -3.42 -11.29 12.41
CA VAL A 262 -4.79 -10.83 12.08
C VAL A 262 -5.05 -10.89 10.58
N ILE A 263 -4.08 -10.52 9.75
CA ILE A 263 -4.16 -10.62 8.28
C ILE A 263 -3.61 -11.99 7.86
N PRO A 264 -4.43 -12.90 7.31
CA PRO A 264 -4.03 -14.28 7.02
C PRO A 264 -3.32 -14.39 5.66
N THR A 265 -2.32 -13.53 5.39
CA THR A 265 -1.51 -13.55 4.15
C THR A 265 -0.04 -13.84 4.48
N PRO A 266 0.67 -14.65 3.67
CA PRO A 266 2.12 -14.83 3.82
C PRO A 266 2.90 -13.55 3.45
N GLU A 267 2.29 -12.66 2.68
CA GLU A 267 2.83 -11.36 2.32
C GLU A 267 2.79 -10.37 3.50
N VAL A 268 3.93 -9.73 3.75
CA VAL A 268 4.06 -8.62 4.69
C VAL A 268 3.51 -7.34 4.06
N LYS A 269 2.49 -6.73 4.67
CA LYS A 269 1.90 -5.48 4.16
C LYS A 269 2.77 -4.27 4.50
N ARG A 270 2.97 -3.37 3.53
CA ARG A 270 3.72 -2.12 3.72
C ARG A 270 3.02 -1.22 4.74
N VAL A 271 3.79 -0.76 5.72
CA VAL A 271 3.42 0.27 6.70
C VAL A 271 4.11 1.57 6.30
N TYR A 272 3.32 2.61 6.03
CA TYR A 272 3.82 3.97 5.88
C TYR A 272 3.91 4.65 7.25
N LEU A 273 5.03 5.32 7.52
CA LEU A 273 5.22 6.17 8.70
C LEU A 273 4.75 7.60 8.41
N GLY A 274 4.16 8.29 9.39
CA GLY A 274 3.78 9.68 9.16
C GLY A 274 3.13 10.42 10.33
N SER A 275 2.92 11.71 10.12
CA SER A 275 2.28 12.65 11.06
C SER A 275 1.43 13.63 10.26
N PHE A 276 0.16 13.27 10.03
CA PHE A 276 -0.69 13.92 9.04
C PHE A 276 -1.53 15.06 9.65
N TRP A 277 -0.86 16.15 10.02
CA TRP A 277 -1.46 17.32 10.68
C TRP A 277 -1.85 18.42 9.67
N PRO A 278 -3.12 18.86 9.57
CA PRO A 278 -3.55 19.90 8.65
C PRO A 278 -2.81 21.23 8.90
N LYS A 279 -2.41 21.92 7.83
CA LYS A 279 -1.60 23.16 7.90
C LYS A 279 -2.25 24.35 8.63
N TYR A 280 -3.55 24.28 8.91
CA TYR A 280 -4.32 25.28 9.66
C TYR A 280 -4.66 24.81 11.09
N LYS A 281 -4.31 23.57 11.45
CA LYS A 281 -4.38 22.97 12.79
C LYS A 281 -2.97 22.55 13.25
N THR A 282 -1.96 23.33 12.87
CA THR A 282 -0.54 23.05 13.13
C THR A 282 -0.32 22.76 14.61
N PRO A 283 0.33 21.64 14.97
CA PRO A 283 0.68 21.36 16.36
C PRO A 283 1.56 22.46 16.95
N VAL A 284 1.55 22.55 18.29
CA VAL A 284 2.80 22.89 18.99
C VAL A 284 3.84 21.86 18.52
N GLY A 285 4.98 22.31 18.01
CA GLY A 285 5.81 21.59 17.03
C GLY A 285 6.23 20.16 17.38
N ASN A 286 6.78 19.45 16.37
CA ASN A 286 7.18 18.04 16.46
C ASN A 286 7.87 17.74 17.79
N ARG A 287 7.31 16.78 18.56
CA ARG A 287 7.82 16.47 19.91
C ARG A 287 9.20 15.83 19.85
N TYR A 288 9.47 15.09 18.78
CA TYR A 288 10.79 14.58 18.41
C TYR A 288 11.01 14.83 16.93
N GLU A 289 12.21 15.30 16.58
CA GLU A 289 12.61 15.65 15.20
C GLU A 289 13.57 14.62 14.58
N ASP A 290 14.02 13.66 15.39
CA ASP A 290 14.96 12.56 15.09
C ASP A 290 14.52 11.58 13.99
N ASN A 291 13.29 11.71 13.49
CA ASN A 291 12.73 10.90 12.40
C ASN A 291 12.16 11.76 11.25
N ASN A 292 12.37 13.09 11.24
CA ASN A 292 11.73 14.02 10.31
C ASN A 292 11.87 13.61 8.82
N ASP A 293 13.06 13.24 8.37
CA ASP A 293 13.28 12.84 6.97
C ASP A 293 12.63 11.51 6.61
N LEU A 294 12.70 10.51 7.50
CA LEU A 294 12.05 9.22 7.33
C LEU A 294 10.53 9.38 7.23
N ILE A 295 9.95 10.21 8.12
CA ILE A 295 8.55 10.62 8.09
C ILE A 295 8.23 11.32 6.77
N ALA A 296 9.03 12.30 6.34
CA ALA A 296 8.78 13.04 5.10
C ALA A 296 8.90 12.17 3.83
N ILE A 297 9.76 11.14 3.83
CA ILE A 297 9.87 10.15 2.76
C ILE A 297 8.64 9.24 2.72
N GLU A 298 8.28 8.62 3.84
CA GLU A 298 7.14 7.70 3.91
C GLU A 298 5.79 8.40 3.65
N GLN A 299 5.61 9.63 4.13
CA GLN A 299 4.46 10.47 3.78
C GLN A 299 4.40 10.76 2.27
N ARG A 300 5.53 11.10 1.65
CA ARG A 300 5.61 11.40 0.20
C ARG A 300 5.26 10.17 -0.63
N ASP A 301 5.63 8.99 -0.16
CA ASP A 301 5.35 7.72 -0.84
C ASP A 301 3.88 7.29 -0.69
N LEU A 302 3.27 7.43 0.50
CA LEU A 302 1.82 7.25 0.67
C LEU A 302 1.02 8.22 -0.20
N LEU A 303 1.44 9.49 -0.26
CA LEU A 303 0.81 10.49 -1.12
C LEU A 303 1.00 10.17 -2.62
N ARG A 304 2.07 9.48 -3.01
CA ARG A 304 2.26 8.99 -4.39
C ARG A 304 1.30 7.84 -4.71
N ASP A 305 1.13 6.89 -3.79
CA ASP A 305 0.19 5.77 -3.91
C ASP A 305 -1.26 6.28 -4.03
N LEU A 306 -1.69 7.19 -3.13
CA LEU A 306 -3.01 7.84 -3.16
C LEU A 306 -3.25 8.61 -4.47
N ARG A 307 -2.26 9.36 -4.97
CA ARG A 307 -2.35 10.07 -6.27
C ARG A 307 -2.43 9.12 -7.47
N SER A 308 -2.05 7.85 -7.33
CA SER A 308 -2.18 6.85 -8.39
C SER A 308 -3.62 6.33 -8.55
N ILE A 309 -4.45 6.43 -7.51
CA ILE A 309 -5.78 5.79 -7.50
C ILE A 309 -6.67 6.26 -8.66
N PRO A 310 -6.88 7.59 -8.91
CA PRO A 310 -7.78 8.01 -9.97
C PRO A 310 -7.29 7.64 -11.37
N LYS A 311 -5.97 7.67 -11.60
CA LYS A 311 -5.36 7.28 -12.88
C LYS A 311 -5.54 5.80 -13.20
N ASN A 312 -5.47 4.94 -12.18
CA ASN A 312 -5.65 3.50 -12.31
C ASN A 312 -7.13 3.06 -12.22
N ALA A 313 -8.05 3.97 -11.89
CA ALA A 313 -9.43 3.68 -11.51
C ALA A 313 -10.22 2.86 -12.54
N ALA A 314 -10.19 3.26 -13.82
CA ALA A 314 -10.96 2.55 -14.85
C ALA A 314 -10.44 1.11 -15.04
N LEU A 315 -9.12 0.91 -15.03
CA LEU A 315 -8.51 -0.41 -15.14
C LEU A 315 -8.80 -1.27 -13.89
N ARG A 316 -8.74 -0.69 -12.68
CA ARG A 316 -9.15 -1.37 -11.44
C ARG A 316 -10.61 -1.80 -11.50
N ARG A 317 -11.53 -0.91 -11.87
CA ARG A 317 -12.97 -1.21 -11.99
C ARG A 317 -13.26 -2.26 -13.06
N VAL A 318 -12.52 -2.28 -14.18
CA VAL A 318 -12.58 -3.39 -15.17
C VAL A 318 -12.14 -4.71 -14.52
N ASN A 319 -10.99 -4.73 -13.83
CA ASN A 319 -10.46 -5.93 -13.17
C ASN A 319 -11.38 -6.47 -12.07
N GLU A 320 -12.04 -5.61 -11.30
CA GLU A 320 -13.05 -6.00 -10.30
C GLU A 320 -14.27 -6.67 -10.94
N ILE A 321 -14.79 -6.11 -12.04
CA ILE A 321 -15.91 -6.71 -12.78
C ILE A 321 -15.47 -8.00 -13.47
N VAL A 322 -14.21 -8.15 -13.90
CA VAL A 322 -13.64 -9.43 -14.36
C VAL A 322 -13.60 -10.46 -13.22
N LYS A 323 -13.07 -10.10 -12.03
CA LYS A 323 -13.03 -10.98 -10.83
C LYS A 323 -14.44 -11.45 -10.46
N ARG A 324 -15.40 -10.51 -10.39
CA ARG A 324 -16.81 -10.79 -10.15
C ARG A 324 -17.41 -11.69 -11.23
N ALA A 325 -17.18 -11.41 -12.51
CA ALA A 325 -17.70 -12.22 -13.61
C ALA A 325 -17.18 -13.68 -13.59
N ARG A 326 -15.92 -13.91 -13.22
CA ARG A 326 -15.38 -15.27 -13.02
C ARG A 326 -16.08 -15.97 -11.84
N GLN A 327 -16.18 -15.30 -10.70
CA GLN A 327 -16.86 -15.80 -9.50
C GLN A 327 -18.33 -16.14 -9.77
N SER A 328 -19.08 -15.25 -10.46
CA SER A 328 -20.47 -15.46 -10.87
C SER A 328 -20.63 -16.61 -11.87
N ARG A 329 -19.65 -16.81 -12.77
CA ARG A 329 -19.59 -17.99 -13.66
C ARG A 329 -19.40 -19.28 -12.88
N VAL A 330 -18.36 -19.37 -12.03
CA VAL A 330 -18.11 -20.59 -11.24
C VAL A 330 -19.28 -20.90 -10.31
N HIS A 331 -19.87 -19.90 -9.66
CA HIS A 331 -21.10 -20.05 -8.87
C HIS A 331 -22.25 -20.64 -9.67
N ALA A 332 -22.49 -20.15 -10.90
CA ALA A 332 -23.52 -20.68 -11.80
C ALA A 332 -23.24 -22.13 -12.24
N HIS A 333 -21.98 -22.52 -12.43
CA HIS A 333 -21.62 -23.93 -12.67
C HIS A 333 -21.85 -24.80 -11.43
N ILE A 334 -21.53 -24.33 -10.22
CA ILE A 334 -21.78 -25.07 -8.97
C ILE A 334 -23.27 -25.29 -8.75
N ILE A 335 -24.08 -24.21 -8.72
CA ILE A 335 -25.53 -24.30 -8.50
C ILE A 335 -26.19 -25.10 -9.63
N GLY A 336 -25.79 -24.88 -10.89
CA GLY A 336 -26.32 -25.60 -12.05
C GLY A 336 -26.00 -27.11 -12.02
N HIS A 337 -24.79 -27.50 -11.61
CA HIS A 337 -24.37 -28.90 -11.44
C HIS A 337 -25.16 -29.57 -10.33
N LEU A 338 -25.15 -29.01 -9.12
CA LEU A 338 -25.89 -29.53 -7.95
C LEU A 338 -27.39 -29.64 -8.24
N ARG A 339 -27.96 -28.68 -8.99
CA ARG A 339 -29.36 -28.72 -9.42
C ARG A 339 -29.65 -29.83 -10.44
N SER A 340 -28.69 -30.14 -11.32
CA SER A 340 -28.83 -31.16 -12.37
C SER A 340 -28.68 -32.59 -11.84
N GLU A 341 -27.88 -32.77 -10.80
CA GLU A 341 -27.64 -34.06 -10.13
C GLU A 341 -28.81 -34.53 -9.23
N LEU A 342 -29.85 -33.71 -9.03
CA LEU A 342 -31.03 -34.10 -8.23
C LEU A 342 -32.01 -34.97 -9.05
N PRO A 343 -32.44 -36.14 -8.52
CA PRO A 343 -33.41 -37.01 -9.18
C PRO A 343 -34.77 -36.33 -9.32
N SER A 344 -35.44 -36.50 -10.47
CA SER A 344 -36.70 -35.83 -10.79
C SER A 344 -37.86 -36.16 -9.84
N MET A 345 -37.93 -37.41 -9.35
CA MET A 345 -39.04 -37.92 -8.54
C MET A 345 -38.68 -37.99 -7.05
N PHE A 346 -38.15 -39.13 -6.60
CA PHE A 346 -37.90 -39.44 -5.18
C PHE A 346 -36.41 -39.29 -4.80
N GLY A 347 -36.11 -39.24 -3.49
CA GLY A 347 -34.72 -39.29 -2.98
C GLY A 347 -33.93 -37.98 -3.03
N LYS A 348 -34.53 -36.87 -3.49
CA LYS A 348 -33.88 -35.54 -3.63
C LYS A 348 -33.06 -35.14 -2.40
N ASN A 349 -33.65 -35.19 -1.21
CA ASN A 349 -32.98 -34.78 0.03
C ASN A 349 -31.77 -35.67 0.38
N LYS A 350 -31.82 -36.98 0.07
CA LYS A 350 -30.71 -37.92 0.30
C LYS A 350 -29.53 -37.64 -0.65
N LYS A 351 -29.82 -37.39 -1.93
CA LYS A 351 -28.81 -37.01 -2.94
C LYS A 351 -28.24 -35.62 -2.68
N ALA A 352 -29.08 -34.65 -2.29
CA ALA A 352 -28.65 -33.32 -1.85
C ALA A 352 -27.66 -33.42 -0.70
N LYS A 353 -28.03 -34.09 0.41
CA LYS A 353 -27.13 -34.28 1.55
C LYS A 353 -25.81 -34.97 1.16
N ALA A 354 -25.86 -36.05 0.37
CA ALA A 354 -24.65 -36.74 -0.08
C ALA A 354 -23.69 -35.85 -0.89
N MET A 355 -24.21 -34.89 -1.68
CA MET A 355 -23.37 -33.91 -2.39
C MET A 355 -22.85 -32.78 -1.49
N LEU A 356 -23.55 -32.46 -0.40
CA LEU A 356 -23.07 -31.51 0.61
C LEU A 356 -22.02 -32.13 1.53
N ASP A 357 -22.08 -33.45 1.76
CA ASP A 357 -21.16 -34.15 2.64
C ASP A 357 -19.78 -34.45 1.98
N ASP A 358 -19.70 -34.47 0.65
CA ASP A 358 -18.44 -34.39 -0.13
C ASP A 358 -18.51 -33.32 -1.24
N LEU A 359 -18.83 -32.10 -0.84
CA LEU A 359 -18.82 -30.94 -1.73
C LEU A 359 -17.44 -30.70 -2.42
N PRO A 360 -16.28 -30.95 -1.78
CA PRO A 360 -14.98 -30.88 -2.44
C PRO A 360 -14.85 -31.84 -3.64
N ALA A 361 -15.44 -33.05 -3.62
CA ALA A 361 -15.46 -33.91 -4.80
C ALA A 361 -16.38 -33.37 -5.90
N GLU A 362 -17.53 -32.78 -5.58
CA GLU A 362 -18.38 -32.13 -6.58
C GLU A 362 -17.65 -30.93 -7.23
N PHE A 363 -16.91 -30.13 -6.46
CA PHE A 363 -16.07 -29.05 -7.00
C PHE A 363 -15.00 -29.59 -7.96
N ARG A 364 -14.29 -30.67 -7.60
CA ARG A 364 -13.31 -31.33 -8.50
C ARG A 364 -13.94 -31.82 -9.80
N LYS A 365 -15.16 -32.38 -9.77
CA LYS A 365 -15.90 -32.77 -11.00
C LYS A 365 -16.20 -31.57 -11.88
N ILE A 366 -16.62 -30.45 -11.28
CA ILE A 366 -16.93 -29.20 -12.01
C ILE A 366 -15.65 -28.61 -12.64
N GLN A 367 -14.54 -28.59 -11.90
CA GLN A 367 -13.22 -28.15 -12.39
C GLN A 367 -12.81 -28.89 -13.67
N VAL A 368 -12.80 -30.22 -13.63
CA VAL A 368 -12.43 -31.07 -14.77
C VAL A 368 -13.43 -30.95 -15.93
N LYS A 369 -14.74 -30.98 -15.64
CA LYS A 369 -15.81 -30.99 -16.66
C LYS A 369 -15.91 -29.68 -17.47
N TYR A 370 -15.53 -28.55 -16.88
CA TYR A 370 -15.67 -27.22 -17.49
C TYR A 370 -14.34 -26.46 -17.64
N ASN A 371 -13.21 -27.12 -17.35
CA ASN A 371 -11.86 -26.53 -17.35
C ASN A 371 -11.77 -25.21 -16.54
N LEU A 372 -12.29 -25.23 -15.32
CA LEU A 372 -12.35 -24.05 -14.44
C LEU A 372 -11.19 -24.06 -13.43
N PRO A 373 -10.40 -22.97 -13.30
CA PRO A 373 -9.26 -22.92 -12.38
C PRO A 373 -9.68 -23.13 -10.92
N PRO A 374 -8.91 -23.87 -10.10
CA PRO A 374 -9.27 -24.12 -8.71
C PRO A 374 -9.31 -22.84 -7.86
N GLY A 375 -8.53 -21.82 -8.22
CA GLY A 375 -8.52 -20.52 -7.54
C GLY A 375 -9.76 -19.64 -7.77
N ASP A 376 -10.61 -19.94 -8.76
CA ASP A 376 -11.88 -19.24 -8.96
C ASP A 376 -13.03 -19.84 -8.09
N PHE A 377 -12.78 -20.90 -7.31
CA PHE A 377 -13.79 -21.57 -6.46
C PHE A 377 -13.83 -21.00 -5.02
N PRO A 378 -15.02 -20.95 -4.38
CA PRO A 378 -15.14 -20.57 -2.97
C PRO A 378 -14.60 -21.66 -2.04
N ASN A 379 -14.34 -21.31 -0.77
CA ASN A 379 -14.09 -22.31 0.26
C ASN A 379 -15.32 -23.25 0.40
N PRO A 380 -15.17 -24.58 0.34
CA PRO A 380 -16.32 -25.50 0.38
C PRO A 380 -17.12 -25.49 1.68
N GLU A 381 -16.49 -25.19 2.82
CA GLU A 381 -17.12 -25.26 4.14
C GLU A 381 -18.04 -24.05 4.37
N ALA A 382 -17.56 -22.85 4.04
CA ALA A 382 -18.35 -21.63 3.98
C ALA A 382 -19.50 -21.77 2.97
N PHE A 383 -19.20 -22.20 1.74
CA PHE A 383 -20.23 -22.38 0.71
C PHE A 383 -21.28 -23.43 1.10
N LYS A 384 -20.92 -24.48 1.84
CA LYS A 384 -21.88 -25.42 2.43
C LYS A 384 -22.79 -24.73 3.45
N SER A 385 -22.21 -23.95 4.36
CA SER A 385 -22.96 -23.19 5.38
C SER A 385 -23.97 -22.23 4.75
N ASP A 386 -23.59 -21.52 3.68
CA ASP A 386 -24.50 -20.64 2.95
C ASP A 386 -25.59 -21.44 2.22
N LEU A 387 -25.21 -22.56 1.60
CA LEU A 387 -26.11 -23.43 0.83
C LEU A 387 -27.16 -24.14 1.69
N GLU A 388 -26.91 -24.36 2.98
CA GLU A 388 -27.88 -24.95 3.92
C GLU A 388 -29.11 -24.05 4.17
N ALA A 389 -29.01 -22.74 3.89
CA ALA A 389 -30.18 -21.84 3.89
C ALA A 389 -31.13 -22.07 2.69
N PHE A 390 -30.71 -22.83 1.67
CA PHE A 390 -31.44 -22.98 0.40
C PHE A 390 -31.83 -24.43 0.09
N LYS A 391 -33.00 -24.60 -0.54
CA LYS A 391 -33.40 -25.89 -1.11
C LYS A 391 -32.79 -26.03 -2.50
N ILE A 392 -31.83 -26.95 -2.66
CA ILE A 392 -31.16 -27.19 -3.96
C ILE A 392 -32.16 -27.51 -5.09
N ALA A 393 -33.34 -28.06 -4.78
CA ALA A 393 -34.40 -28.33 -5.75
C ALA A 393 -35.07 -27.08 -6.37
N ASP A 394 -34.97 -25.93 -5.70
CA ASP A 394 -35.70 -24.71 -6.06
C ASP A 394 -34.84 -23.78 -6.96
N PHE A 395 -33.53 -24.06 -7.10
CA PHE A 395 -32.66 -23.34 -8.03
C PHE A 395 -33.01 -23.61 -9.50
N ASN A 396 -32.64 -22.65 -10.36
CA ASN A 396 -32.72 -22.78 -11.81
C ASN A 396 -31.79 -23.87 -12.34
N LYS A 397 -32.23 -24.57 -13.39
CA LYS A 397 -31.39 -25.52 -14.13
C LYS A 397 -30.21 -24.79 -14.79
N PHE A 398 -29.15 -25.52 -15.11
CA PHE A 398 -28.01 -25.01 -15.87
C PHE A 398 -28.45 -24.42 -17.23
N SER A 399 -27.94 -23.24 -17.58
CA SER A 399 -28.37 -22.46 -18.76
C SER A 399 -27.16 -22.05 -19.59
N GLN A 400 -26.86 -22.83 -20.62
CA GLN A 400 -25.72 -22.60 -21.52
C GLN A 400 -25.74 -21.19 -22.14
N LYS A 401 -26.93 -20.64 -22.42
CA LYS A 401 -27.08 -19.27 -22.96
C LYS A 401 -26.55 -18.19 -22.00
N LEU A 402 -26.77 -18.34 -20.69
CA LEU A 402 -26.29 -17.36 -19.70
C LEU A 402 -24.79 -17.53 -19.45
N ILE A 403 -24.29 -18.77 -19.44
CA ILE A 403 -22.85 -19.06 -19.31
C ILE A 403 -22.08 -18.50 -20.50
N SER A 404 -22.45 -18.86 -21.74
CA SER A 404 -21.76 -18.35 -22.94
C SER A 404 -21.87 -16.82 -23.09
N SER A 405 -22.93 -16.19 -22.57
CA SER A 405 -23.03 -14.73 -22.47
C SER A 405 -21.97 -14.14 -21.52
N ALA A 406 -21.70 -14.78 -20.38
CA ALA A 406 -20.64 -14.36 -19.46
C ALA A 406 -19.23 -14.69 -19.99
N ASP A 407 -19.06 -15.82 -20.68
CA ASP A 407 -17.79 -16.16 -21.33
C ASP A 407 -17.45 -15.19 -22.48
N GLU A 408 -18.43 -14.72 -23.25
CA GLU A 408 -18.23 -13.67 -24.25
C GLU A 408 -17.77 -12.35 -23.60
N ALA A 409 -18.30 -12.00 -22.41
CA ALA A 409 -17.81 -10.84 -21.68
C ALA A 409 -16.34 -11.03 -21.21
N LEU A 410 -16.02 -12.21 -20.68
CA LEU A 410 -14.69 -12.57 -20.17
C LEU A 410 -13.62 -12.70 -21.26
N SER A 411 -13.97 -13.21 -22.43
CA SER A 411 -13.03 -13.48 -23.54
C SER A 411 -12.98 -12.39 -24.61
N VAL A 412 -14.02 -11.54 -24.73
CA VAL A 412 -14.12 -10.53 -25.80
C VAL A 412 -14.28 -9.12 -25.26
N ASP A 413 -15.25 -8.85 -24.39
CA ASP A 413 -15.57 -7.47 -24.00
C ASP A 413 -14.54 -6.86 -23.05
N PHE A 414 -14.23 -7.52 -21.92
CA PHE A 414 -13.27 -6.99 -20.96
C PHE A 414 -11.85 -6.88 -21.53
N PRO A 415 -11.32 -7.84 -22.33
CA PRO A 415 -10.05 -7.66 -23.03
C PRO A 415 -10.02 -6.44 -23.97
N LYS A 416 -11.11 -6.17 -24.72
CA LYS A 416 -11.23 -4.97 -25.57
C LYS A 416 -11.29 -3.66 -24.76
N LEU A 417 -11.75 -3.70 -23.51
CA LEU A 417 -11.68 -2.54 -22.61
C LEU A 417 -10.25 -2.35 -22.06
N MET A 418 -9.58 -3.44 -21.65
CA MET A 418 -8.20 -3.38 -21.14
C MET A 418 -7.22 -2.87 -22.21
N GLN A 419 -7.41 -3.24 -23.48
CA GLN A 419 -6.62 -2.75 -24.62
C GLN A 419 -6.68 -1.23 -24.86
N LYS A 420 -7.60 -0.49 -24.21
CA LYS A 420 -7.66 0.98 -24.29
C LYS A 420 -6.70 1.69 -23.34
N PHE A 421 -6.11 0.96 -22.39
CA PHE A 421 -5.17 1.53 -21.41
C PHE A 421 -3.72 1.30 -21.87
N PRO A 422 -2.82 2.28 -21.69
CA PRO A 422 -1.41 2.10 -22.04
C PRO A 422 -0.80 0.90 -21.31
N SER A 423 -0.18 0.00 -22.05
CA SER A 423 0.57 -1.13 -21.48
C SER A 423 1.91 -0.63 -20.91
N ASP A 424 1.86 -0.04 -19.72
CA ASP A 424 3.04 0.24 -18.87
C ASP A 424 3.66 -1.12 -18.46
N SER A 425 4.47 -1.71 -19.35
CA SER A 425 5.10 -3.05 -19.25
C SER A 425 6.15 -3.18 -18.14
N ARG A 426 6.03 -2.39 -17.08
CA ARG A 426 6.75 -2.50 -15.80
C ARG A 426 5.83 -2.73 -14.60
N ARG A 427 4.50 -2.61 -14.74
CA ARG A 427 3.54 -2.75 -13.62
C ARG A 427 2.92 -4.13 -13.44
N SER A 428 2.98 -5.01 -14.44
CA SER A 428 2.42 -6.38 -14.32
C SER A 428 3.08 -7.20 -13.20
N ALA A 429 4.32 -6.86 -12.81
CA ALA A 429 5.03 -7.51 -11.71
C ALA A 429 4.49 -7.17 -10.30
N GLU A 430 3.66 -6.13 -10.14
CA GLU A 430 3.04 -5.77 -8.85
C GLU A 430 1.59 -6.29 -8.71
N ILE A 431 1.01 -6.89 -9.76
CA ILE A 431 -0.37 -7.39 -9.77
C ILE A 431 -0.33 -8.88 -10.12
N GLY A 432 -0.24 -9.72 -9.07
CA GLY A 432 -0.03 -11.17 -9.19
C GLY A 432 -1.13 -11.92 -9.94
N LEU A 433 -1.00 -11.98 -11.27
CA LEU A 433 -1.71 -12.89 -12.15
C LEU A 433 -0.69 -13.94 -12.67
N PRO A 434 -0.92 -15.25 -12.48
CA PRO A 434 -0.04 -16.26 -13.02
C PRO A 434 -0.18 -16.34 -14.54
N GLU A 435 0.89 -16.07 -15.28
CA GLU A 435 0.97 -16.38 -16.71
C GLU A 435 1.12 -17.90 -16.88
N SER A 436 0.08 -18.55 -17.38
CA SER A 436 0.14 -19.95 -17.79
C SER A 436 0.68 -20.05 -19.22
N THR A 437 1.99 -20.21 -19.38
CA THR A 437 2.58 -20.79 -20.58
C THR A 437 3.17 -22.15 -20.22
N GLY A 438 2.77 -23.20 -20.95
CA GLY A 438 3.22 -24.56 -20.72
C GLY A 438 4.52 -24.88 -21.44
N ASP A 439 5.17 -25.96 -21.01
CA ASP A 439 6.31 -26.57 -21.67
C ASP A 439 5.88 -27.26 -22.99
N ASP A 440 6.72 -27.16 -24.02
CA ASP A 440 6.85 -28.13 -25.12
C ASP A 440 8.25 -27.94 -25.75
N GLU A 441 8.91 -29.02 -26.15
CA GLU A 441 10.34 -29.04 -26.50
C GLU A 441 10.68 -29.06 -28.01
N ASP A 442 11.97 -28.90 -28.30
CA ASP A 442 12.71 -29.30 -29.50
C ASP A 442 12.61 -28.54 -30.85
N GLY A 443 13.76 -28.47 -31.54
CA GLY A 443 13.90 -28.02 -32.94
C GLY A 443 15.06 -27.03 -33.21
N ALA A 444 16.27 -27.52 -33.51
CA ALA A 444 17.47 -26.69 -33.70
C ALA A 444 18.08 -26.70 -35.14
N ALA A 445 19.03 -25.77 -35.39
CA ALA A 445 19.71 -25.41 -36.66
C ALA A 445 18.81 -24.65 -37.67
N GLY A 446 19.22 -23.63 -38.44
CA GLY A 446 20.48 -23.01 -38.89
C GLY A 446 20.11 -22.13 -40.13
N GLN A 447 20.91 -21.31 -40.81
CA GLN A 447 22.35 -20.98 -40.73
C GLN A 447 22.62 -19.74 -41.64
N PHE A 448 23.58 -18.84 -41.29
CA PHE A 448 24.22 -17.80 -42.16
C PHE A 448 23.34 -16.68 -42.78
N ALA A 449 23.82 -15.49 -43.22
CA ALA A 449 25.01 -14.64 -42.96
C ALA A 449 24.73 -13.21 -43.55
N GLY A 450 25.44 -12.10 -43.25
CA GLY A 450 26.60 -11.85 -42.39
C GLY A 450 27.11 -10.38 -42.46
N MET A 451 28.28 -10.12 -41.85
CA MET A 451 29.04 -8.82 -41.74
C MET A 451 28.37 -7.72 -40.87
N ARG A 452 28.93 -7.19 -39.75
CA ARG A 452 30.29 -6.70 -39.34
C ARG A 452 30.61 -5.30 -39.88
N VAL A 453 31.21 -4.33 -39.15
CA VAL A 453 31.84 -4.19 -37.80
C VAL A 453 31.28 -2.90 -37.15
N GLY A 454 31.25 -2.58 -35.84
CA GLY A 454 31.74 -3.14 -34.55
C GLY A 454 31.25 -2.19 -33.42
N GLU A 455 31.84 -2.03 -32.24
CA GLU A 455 32.82 -2.82 -31.45
C GLU A 455 32.54 -2.58 -29.93
N LYS A 456 33.07 -3.42 -29.02
CA LYS A 456 32.81 -3.36 -27.55
C LYS A 456 34.11 -3.55 -26.77
N PRO A 457 34.16 -3.20 -25.45
CA PRO A 457 33.99 -4.25 -24.43
C PRO A 457 33.16 -3.79 -23.21
N GLY A 458 32.75 -4.64 -22.27
CA GLY A 458 32.84 -6.11 -22.20
C GLY A 458 32.06 -6.63 -20.98
N ARG A 459 31.52 -7.86 -21.04
CA ARG A 459 30.81 -8.52 -19.93
C ARG A 459 31.34 -9.93 -19.78
N ALA A 460 31.89 -10.25 -18.60
CA ALA A 460 32.42 -11.59 -18.30
C ALA A 460 31.28 -12.62 -18.12
N LEU A 461 31.63 -13.89 -18.34
CA LEU A 461 30.75 -15.05 -18.33
C LEU A 461 30.89 -15.82 -17.01
N TYR A 462 29.87 -16.59 -16.63
CA TYR A 462 30.04 -17.87 -15.95
C TYR A 462 28.91 -18.84 -16.35
N THR A 463 29.26 -20.11 -16.53
CA THR A 463 28.33 -21.21 -16.88
C THR A 463 27.93 -22.04 -15.64
N PRO A 464 26.78 -22.74 -15.68
CA PRO A 464 26.27 -23.50 -14.54
C PRO A 464 26.75 -24.96 -14.50
N ILE A 465 26.87 -25.54 -13.31
CA ILE A 465 26.96 -26.99 -13.06
C ILE A 465 26.17 -27.33 -11.79
N GLY A 466 25.26 -28.31 -11.89
CA GLY A 466 24.82 -29.20 -10.79
C GLY A 466 24.07 -28.61 -9.58
N GLY A 467 22.78 -28.96 -9.44
CA GLY A 467 22.13 -29.04 -8.12
C GLY A 467 22.61 -30.28 -7.34
N PRO A 468 22.25 -30.44 -6.05
CA PRO A 468 20.84 -30.79 -5.74
C PRO A 468 20.27 -30.28 -4.39
N ALA A 469 19.04 -30.73 -4.12
CA ALA A 469 18.33 -30.75 -2.82
C ALA A 469 17.64 -29.46 -2.31
N GLY A 470 16.55 -29.68 -1.56
CA GLY A 470 15.65 -28.66 -1.02
C GLY A 470 16.02 -28.15 0.39
N PRO A 471 15.19 -27.28 0.97
CA PRO A 471 15.63 -26.34 2.01
C PRO A 471 15.73 -26.92 3.42
N ALA A 472 16.80 -26.54 4.12
CA ALA A 472 16.87 -26.53 5.58
C ALA A 472 16.60 -25.11 6.11
N SER A 473 16.02 -24.99 7.30
CA SER A 473 15.61 -23.71 7.89
C SER A 473 16.79 -22.85 8.36
N VAL A 474 16.80 -21.57 7.98
CA VAL A 474 17.74 -20.57 8.51
C VAL A 474 17.29 -20.13 9.92
N PRO A 475 18.13 -20.22 10.97
CA PRO A 475 17.80 -19.71 12.29
C PRO A 475 17.76 -18.19 12.33
N ILE A 476 16.78 -17.63 13.04
CA ILE A 476 16.71 -16.19 13.34
C ILE A 476 17.76 -15.87 14.42
N PRO A 477 18.60 -14.82 14.28
CA PRO A 477 19.58 -14.45 15.29
C PRO A 477 18.89 -13.95 16.58
N PRO A 478 19.45 -14.24 17.77
CA PRO A 478 18.88 -13.82 19.05
C PRO A 478 19.04 -12.31 19.30
N PRO A 479 18.20 -11.70 20.17
CA PRO A 479 18.27 -10.28 20.49
C PRO A 479 19.57 -9.90 21.24
N TYR A 480 19.93 -8.62 21.15
CA TYR A 480 21.13 -8.00 21.76
C TYR A 480 21.13 -8.09 23.31
N SER A 481 21.59 -9.21 23.86
CA SER A 481 21.81 -9.39 25.32
C SER A 481 22.86 -10.46 25.70
N ALA A 482 23.58 -11.06 24.74
CA ALA A 482 24.32 -12.31 24.96
C ALA A 482 25.82 -12.31 24.59
N LEU A 483 26.43 -11.14 24.33
CA LEU A 483 27.84 -11.01 23.89
C LEU A 483 28.83 -10.71 25.03
N SER A 484 28.72 -11.43 26.16
CA SER A 484 29.55 -11.22 27.35
C SER A 484 30.15 -12.51 27.94
N ALA A 485 30.46 -13.50 27.09
CA ALA A 485 31.21 -14.70 27.48
C ALA A 485 32.03 -15.29 26.31
N ALA A 486 33.00 -16.15 26.66
CA ALA A 486 33.77 -17.05 25.79
C ALA A 486 34.85 -16.47 24.85
N SER A 487 36.03 -16.28 25.46
CA SER A 487 37.34 -16.77 24.98
C SER A 487 37.93 -16.35 23.62
N SER A 488 39.08 -15.70 23.73
CA SER A 488 40.16 -15.65 22.75
C SER A 488 40.61 -17.02 22.22
N SER A 489 40.97 -17.06 20.94
CA SER A 489 42.11 -17.84 20.45
C SER A 489 42.75 -17.10 19.27
N SER A 490 44.03 -17.33 19.01
CA SER A 490 44.81 -16.56 18.03
C SER A 490 45.39 -17.48 16.94
N SER A 491 45.30 -17.04 15.69
CA SER A 491 46.06 -17.60 14.57
C SER A 491 46.25 -16.54 13.47
N ARG A 492 47.50 -16.20 13.17
CA ARG A 492 47.88 -15.43 11.96
C ARG A 492 48.14 -16.42 10.82
N ASN A 493 47.77 -16.06 9.59
CA ASN A 493 48.04 -16.85 8.39
C ASN A 493 49.36 -16.37 7.74
N PRO A 494 50.35 -17.23 7.43
CA PRO A 494 51.72 -16.78 7.10
C PRO A 494 51.98 -16.55 5.59
N PHE A 495 51.00 -16.00 4.85
CA PHE A 495 51.06 -15.90 3.38
C PHE A 495 50.61 -14.54 2.80
N GLY A 496 50.99 -13.43 3.42
CA GLY A 496 50.78 -12.09 2.83
C GLY A 496 51.04 -10.93 3.79
N GLU A 497 51.66 -9.88 3.27
CA GLU A 497 51.87 -8.58 3.93
C GLU A 497 50.93 -7.53 3.30
N ASP A 498 51.01 -6.26 3.73
CA ASP A 498 50.05 -5.21 3.39
C ASP A 498 49.83 -4.98 1.88
N THR A 499 48.55 -4.80 1.52
CA THR A 499 48.16 -4.00 0.36
C THR A 499 47.27 -2.85 0.84
N ALA A 500 47.81 -1.63 0.84
CA ALA A 500 47.03 -0.42 1.06
C ALA A 500 45.91 -0.33 0.00
N GLY A 501 44.65 -0.39 0.44
CA GLY A 501 43.51 -0.45 -0.49
C GLY A 501 42.18 -0.95 0.08
N ASN A 502 42.13 -1.47 1.30
CA ASN A 502 40.86 -1.79 1.99
C ASN A 502 40.51 -0.68 3.01
N PRO A 503 39.52 0.19 2.73
CA PRO A 503 39.26 1.38 3.56
C PRO A 503 38.77 1.08 4.99
N GLY A 504 38.05 -0.03 5.17
CA GLY A 504 37.38 -0.41 6.42
C GLY A 504 38.22 -1.18 7.45
N ILE A 505 39.54 -1.32 7.23
CA ILE A 505 40.43 -1.92 8.24
C ILE A 505 40.76 -0.87 9.31
N LEU A 506 40.42 -1.15 10.57
CA LEU A 506 40.74 -0.28 11.71
C LEU A 506 42.23 -0.35 12.05
N ARG A 507 43.04 0.56 11.48
CA ARG A 507 44.51 0.59 11.55
C ARG A 507 44.99 0.89 12.97
N TYR A 508 44.31 1.82 13.64
CA TYR A 508 44.68 2.34 14.96
C TYR A 508 44.13 1.50 16.11
N LYS A 509 43.49 0.36 15.83
CA LYS A 509 43.01 -0.60 16.84
C LYS A 509 44.05 -0.95 17.89
N HIS A 510 45.32 -1.12 17.50
CA HIS A 510 46.39 -1.48 18.42
C HIS A 510 46.76 -0.35 19.40
N VAL A 511 46.62 0.91 18.98
CA VAL A 511 46.74 2.10 19.85
C VAL A 511 45.51 2.19 20.76
N PHE A 512 44.32 2.00 20.20
CA PHE A 512 43.05 2.00 20.93
C PHE A 512 43.03 0.96 22.07
N ASP A 513 43.34 -0.31 21.77
CA ASP A 513 43.35 -1.39 22.77
C ASP A 513 44.40 -1.15 23.88
N GLY A 514 45.42 -0.31 23.63
CA GLY A 514 46.39 0.16 24.63
C GLY A 514 46.00 1.44 25.38
N ALA A 515 45.03 2.21 24.88
CA ALA A 515 44.56 3.48 25.45
C ALA A 515 43.19 3.39 26.14
N CYS A 516 42.40 2.33 25.87
CA CYS A 516 41.02 2.22 26.31
C CYS A 516 40.86 1.78 27.78
N ASP A 517 39.75 2.19 28.41
CA ASP A 517 39.25 1.57 29.64
C ASP A 517 38.83 0.13 29.32
N GLY A 518 39.65 -0.85 29.71
CA GLY A 518 39.43 -2.26 29.42
C GLY A 518 38.13 -2.86 29.96
N LYS A 519 37.37 -2.15 30.82
CA LYS A 519 36.01 -2.58 31.24
C LYS A 519 34.91 -2.11 30.30
N ARG A 520 35.11 -0.98 29.60
CA ARG A 520 34.09 -0.34 28.75
C ARG A 520 34.45 -0.34 27.25
N ARG A 521 35.73 -0.54 26.90
CA ARG A 521 36.30 -0.42 25.56
C ARG A 521 35.95 0.91 24.89
N VAL A 522 36.33 1.99 25.58
CA VAL A 522 36.27 3.40 25.15
C VAL A 522 37.54 4.12 25.62
N VAL A 523 37.95 5.21 24.96
CA VAL A 523 39.06 6.07 25.39
C VAL A 523 38.52 7.38 25.93
N LEU A 524 38.72 7.64 27.22
CA LEU A 524 38.26 8.87 27.90
C LEU A 524 38.95 10.11 27.34
N ALA A 525 38.27 11.27 27.32
CA ALA A 525 38.80 12.53 26.78
C ALA A 525 40.21 12.90 27.26
N GLU A 526 40.54 12.69 28.55
CA GLU A 526 41.90 12.95 29.05
C GLU A 526 42.95 12.06 28.36
N LYS A 527 42.67 10.76 28.21
CA LYS A 527 43.61 9.82 27.61
C LYS A 527 43.66 9.93 26.10
N ALA A 528 42.55 10.31 25.46
CA ALA A 528 42.50 10.63 24.04
C ALA A 528 43.29 11.91 23.75
N ARG A 529 43.11 12.98 24.53
CA ARG A 529 43.92 14.21 24.45
C ARG A 529 45.41 13.91 24.54
N ASP A 530 45.83 13.09 25.51
CA ASP A 530 47.24 12.72 25.66
C ASP A 530 47.78 12.06 24.39
N VAL A 531 47.12 11.01 23.87
CA VAL A 531 47.55 10.29 22.66
C VAL A 531 47.47 11.16 21.39
N LEU A 532 46.44 12.00 21.26
CA LEU A 532 46.31 12.92 20.13
C LEU A 532 47.38 14.03 20.18
N SER A 533 47.83 14.44 21.37
CA SER A 533 48.93 15.42 21.51
C SER A 533 50.29 14.86 21.08
N GLU A 534 50.51 13.54 21.19
CA GLU A 534 51.72 12.86 20.69
C GLU A 534 51.85 12.94 19.15
N THR A 535 50.78 13.28 18.42
CA THR A 535 50.82 13.51 16.96
C THR A 535 51.59 14.78 16.56
N GLY A 536 51.79 15.72 17.49
CA GLY A 536 52.49 16.99 17.23
C GLY A 536 51.67 18.06 16.52
N LEU A 537 50.36 17.87 16.33
CA LEU A 537 49.47 18.91 15.81
C LEU A 537 49.20 20.03 16.83
N PRO A 538 48.97 21.28 16.38
CA PRO A 538 48.54 22.38 17.26
C PRO A 538 47.22 22.07 17.99
N ASN A 539 47.11 22.52 19.24
CA ASN A 539 45.91 22.34 20.08
C ASN A 539 44.60 22.89 19.47
N GLU A 540 44.68 23.84 18.55
CA GLU A 540 43.53 24.37 17.81
C GLU A 540 42.98 23.31 16.83
N LEU A 541 43.87 22.71 16.03
CA LEU A 541 43.52 21.62 15.11
C LEU A 541 43.12 20.34 15.84
N LEU A 542 43.73 20.04 17.00
CA LEU A 542 43.33 18.91 17.82
C LEU A 542 41.92 19.07 18.43
N ARG A 543 41.44 20.30 18.63
CA ARG A 543 40.04 20.56 19.00
C ARG A 543 39.11 20.23 17.84
N GLU A 544 39.42 20.71 16.63
CA GLU A 544 38.60 20.42 15.44
C GLU A 544 38.55 18.91 15.12
N VAL A 545 39.62 18.15 15.41
CA VAL A 545 39.60 16.68 15.35
C VAL A 545 38.71 16.07 16.43
N TRP A 546 38.75 16.60 17.66
CA TRP A 546 37.88 16.12 18.75
C TRP A 546 36.40 16.36 18.43
N ASP A 547 36.05 17.58 18.02
CA ASP A 547 34.66 18.00 17.74
C ASP A 547 34.02 17.21 16.58
N VAL A 548 34.82 16.59 15.71
CA VAL A 548 34.37 15.70 14.62
C VAL A 548 34.35 14.21 15.03
N ALA A 549 35.13 13.81 16.04
CA ALA A 549 35.22 12.44 16.51
C ALA A 549 34.22 12.12 17.65
N ASP A 550 34.05 13.02 18.62
CA ASP A 550 33.08 12.92 19.72
C ASP A 550 31.67 13.33 19.24
N TRP A 551 31.20 12.72 18.14
CA TRP A 551 29.99 13.11 17.43
C TRP A 551 28.67 12.94 18.20
N ASP A 552 28.69 12.24 19.33
CA ASP A 552 27.59 12.10 20.28
C ASP A 552 27.83 12.87 21.59
N ASN A 553 28.93 13.64 21.67
CA ASN A 553 29.32 14.51 22.78
C ASN A 553 29.33 13.76 24.12
N ALA A 554 29.90 12.55 24.10
CA ALA A 554 29.96 11.62 25.21
C ALA A 554 31.14 11.90 26.16
N GLY A 555 32.17 12.62 25.69
CA GLY A 555 33.42 12.81 26.44
C GLY A 555 34.33 11.57 26.44
N GLU A 556 34.01 10.55 25.65
CA GLU A 556 34.79 9.33 25.47
C GLU A 556 34.59 8.74 24.07
N LEU A 557 35.67 8.28 23.44
CA LEU A 557 35.67 7.79 22.06
C LEU A 557 35.58 6.27 22.01
N ASP A 558 34.64 5.73 21.24
CA ASP A 558 34.59 4.32 20.87
C ASP A 558 35.70 3.94 19.84
N GLN A 559 35.76 2.66 19.47
CA GLN A 559 36.82 2.15 18.58
C GLN A 559 36.76 2.74 17.14
N VAL A 560 35.62 3.27 16.71
CA VAL A 560 35.43 3.90 15.40
C VAL A 560 35.66 5.41 15.48
N GLN A 561 35.19 6.07 16.54
CA GLN A 561 35.46 7.48 16.85
C GLN A 561 36.97 7.73 16.97
N PHE A 562 37.68 6.85 17.68
CA PHE A 562 39.12 6.93 17.84
C PHE A 562 39.88 6.68 16.51
N GLU A 563 39.39 5.77 15.65
CA GLU A 563 39.96 5.57 14.30
C GLU A 563 39.75 6.81 13.42
N VAL A 564 38.60 7.48 13.51
CA VAL A 564 38.35 8.76 12.82
C VAL A 564 39.31 9.84 13.29
N ALA A 565 39.46 10.02 14.61
CA ALA A 565 40.38 11.01 15.17
C ALA A 565 41.82 10.80 14.68
N MET A 566 42.35 9.57 14.80
CA MET A 566 43.71 9.25 14.39
C MET A 566 43.95 9.44 12.88
N ARG A 567 43.00 9.05 12.02
CA ARG A 567 43.12 9.27 10.57
C ARG A 567 43.02 10.75 10.17
N MET A 568 42.22 11.54 10.87
CA MET A 568 42.19 12.99 10.65
C MET A 568 43.52 13.62 11.04
N CYS A 569 44.12 13.23 12.17
CA CYS A 569 45.48 13.66 12.53
C CYS A 569 46.53 13.29 11.46
N GLU A 570 46.53 12.03 10.98
CA GLU A 570 47.43 11.55 9.91
C GLU A 570 47.35 12.42 8.65
N ARG A 571 46.14 12.80 8.23
CA ARG A 571 45.89 13.64 7.05
C ARG A 571 46.23 15.11 7.25
N MET A 572 45.92 15.66 8.42
CA MET A 572 46.21 17.06 8.75
C MET A 572 47.72 17.29 8.95
N LEU A 573 48.47 16.29 9.41
CA LEU A 573 49.95 16.30 9.38
C LEU A 573 50.50 16.32 7.93
N ASN A 574 49.84 15.63 7.01
CA ASN A 574 50.11 15.70 5.57
C ASN A 574 49.60 17.01 4.90
N LYS A 575 49.12 17.97 5.70
CA LYS A 575 48.61 19.29 5.27
C LYS A 575 47.32 19.26 4.44
N GLU A 576 46.51 18.21 4.57
CA GLU A 576 45.14 18.24 4.07
C GLU A 576 44.28 19.21 4.89
N PRO A 577 43.42 20.06 4.27
CA PRO A 577 42.46 20.89 4.99
C PRO A 577 41.47 20.05 5.80
N VAL A 578 41.02 20.55 6.95
CA VAL A 578 40.20 19.79 7.91
C VAL A 578 38.90 19.25 7.30
N ASP A 579 38.18 20.06 6.50
CA ASP A 579 36.99 19.61 5.77
C ASP A 579 37.30 18.46 4.79
N THR A 580 38.46 18.50 4.14
CA THR A 580 38.90 17.48 3.18
C THR A 580 39.28 16.20 3.89
N ALA A 581 40.01 16.30 5.01
CA ALA A 581 40.34 15.16 5.86
C ALA A 581 39.08 14.52 6.44
N ARG A 582 38.16 15.31 7.00
CA ARG A 582 36.84 14.88 7.49
C ARG A 582 36.06 14.13 6.40
N GLN A 583 35.88 14.71 5.22
CA GLN A 583 35.13 14.08 4.13
C GLN A 583 35.76 12.76 3.67
N GLN A 584 37.09 12.71 3.49
CA GLN A 584 37.77 11.49 3.04
C GLN A 584 37.75 10.40 4.12
N VAL A 585 37.99 10.71 5.39
CA VAL A 585 37.97 9.72 6.49
C VAL A 585 36.59 9.14 6.70
N LEU A 586 35.54 9.98 6.66
CA LEU A 586 34.15 9.51 6.75
C LEU A 586 33.75 8.68 5.52
N MET A 587 34.26 9.00 4.33
CA MET A 587 34.03 8.19 3.13
C MET A 587 34.74 6.83 3.21
N GLU A 588 36.01 6.80 3.65
CA GLU A 588 36.80 5.57 3.80
C GLU A 588 36.22 4.61 4.85
N LEU A 589 35.66 5.14 5.94
CA LEU A 589 35.06 4.32 7.00
C LEU A 589 33.57 3.99 6.75
N GLY A 590 33.00 4.38 5.60
CA GLY A 590 31.60 4.15 5.25
C GLY A 590 30.60 4.99 6.08
N LEU A 591 31.08 6.04 6.74
CA LEU A 591 30.34 6.94 7.62
C LEU A 591 29.76 8.16 6.89
N ALA A 592 30.10 8.40 5.62
CA ALA A 592 29.73 9.61 4.86
C ALA A 592 28.22 9.88 4.69
N ASN A 593 27.34 8.92 5.01
CA ASN A 593 25.88 9.13 5.08
C ASN A 593 25.38 9.59 6.47
N ARG A 594 26.28 9.81 7.44
CA ARG A 594 25.96 10.46 8.71
C ARG A 594 26.08 11.98 8.54
N THR A 595 24.96 12.68 8.64
CA THR A 595 24.94 14.13 8.89
C THR A 595 25.44 14.37 10.30
N PHE A 596 26.51 15.16 10.43
CA PHE A 596 27.07 15.60 11.71
C PHE A 596 27.05 17.13 11.70
N ASP A 597 25.96 17.70 12.21
CA ASP A 597 25.68 19.13 12.40
C ASP A 597 25.21 19.36 13.84
#